data_AF-A0A7W1FXE9-F1
#
_entry.id   AF-A0A7W1FXE9-F1
#
_cell.length_a   1.000
_cell.length_b   1.000
_cell.length_c   1.000
_cell.angle_alpha   90.00
_cell.angle_beta   90.00
_cell.angle_gamma   90.00
#
_symmetry.space_group_name_H-M   'P 1'
#
loop_
_entity.id
_entity.type
_entity.pdbx_description
1 polymer ?
#
loop_
_entity_poly.entity_id
_entity_poly.type
_entity_poly.pdbx_seq_one_letter_code
_entity_poly.pdbx_strand_id
1 'polypeptide(L)' 'MDRSVYINRIAKFLPGNPVSNDEMEEYLGCVDGRKSRAKAIILRNNKIINRYYSRDKQGNSTHTNAQLTLEAIKG' A
#
# COMPACT_ATOMS: atom_id res chain seq x y z
N MET A 1 -2.38 -32.28 -27.28
CA MET A 1 -2.39 -30.95 -27.93
C MET A 1 -2.24 -29.94 -26.82
N ASP A 2 -1.12 -29.22 -26.78
CA ASP A 2 -0.90 -28.22 -25.74
C ASP A 2 -1.63 -26.94 -26.13
N ARG A 3 -2.40 -26.35 -25.19
CA ARG A 3 -3.28 -25.21 -25.47
C ARG A 3 -2.54 -23.94 -25.07
N SER A 4 -2.15 -23.12 -26.05
CA SER A 4 -1.44 -21.88 -25.77
C SER A 4 -2.32 -20.89 -24.99
N VAL A 5 -1.78 -20.34 -23.90
CA VAL A 5 -2.44 -19.34 -23.04
C VAL A 5 -1.63 -18.06 -23.09
N TYR A 6 -2.32 -16.93 -23.19
CA TYR A 6 -1.72 -15.60 -23.30
C TYR A 6 -2.35 -14.66 -22.26
N ILE A 7 -1.54 -13.80 -21.64
CA ILE A 7 -2.03 -12.68 -20.83
C ILE A 7 -2.51 -11.60 -21.80
N ASN A 8 -3.82 -11.35 -21.83
CA ASN A 8 -4.43 -10.39 -22.75
C ASN A 8 -4.74 -9.02 -22.11
N ARG A 9 -4.66 -8.91 -20.79
CA ARG A 9 -4.89 -7.67 -20.03
C ARG A 9 -4.15 -7.71 -18.69
N ILE A 10 -3.66 -6.55 -18.25
CA ILE A 10 -3.12 -6.32 -16.91
C ILE A 10 -3.75 -5.03 -16.37
N ALA A 11 -4.16 -5.04 -15.11
CA ALA A 11 -4.69 -3.89 -14.42
C ALA A 11 -4.11 -3.81 -13.00
N LYS A 12 -4.14 -2.61 -12.41
CA LYS A 12 -3.75 -2.38 -11.01
C LYS A 12 -4.63 -1.34 -10.35
N PHE A 13 -4.83 -1.49 -9.05
CA PHE A 13 -5.49 -0.49 -8.22
C PHE A 13 -4.64 -0.23 -6.98
N LEU A 14 -4.44 1.04 -6.63
CA LEU A 14 -3.69 1.48 -5.45
C LEU A 14 -4.61 2.39 -4.62
N PRO A 15 -4.93 2.04 -3.36
CA PRO A 15 -5.93 2.77 -2.59
C PRO A 15 -5.40 4.11 -2.09
N GLY A 16 -6.26 5.14 -2.15
CA GLY A 16 -5.94 6.47 -1.64
C GLY A 16 -4.86 7.19 -2.44
N ASN A 17 -4.16 8.10 -1.78
CA ASN A 17 -3.08 8.88 -2.38
C ASN A 17 -1.71 8.25 -2.08
N PRO A 18 -0.69 8.51 -2.92
CA PRO A 18 0.68 8.14 -2.60
C PRO A 18 1.09 8.79 -1.28
N VAL A 19 1.64 7.98 -0.37
CA VAL A 19 2.09 8.41 0.97
C VAL A 19 3.61 8.39 1.02
N SER A 20 4.20 9.52 1.39
CA SER A 20 5.64 9.69 1.54
C SER A 20 6.21 8.96 2.77
N ASN A 21 7.54 8.92 2.87
CA ASN A 21 8.25 8.40 4.05
C ASN A 21 8.05 9.21 5.33
N ASP A 22 7.81 10.52 5.18
CA ASP A 22 7.62 11.41 6.31
C ASP A 22 6.22 11.23 6.90
N GLU A 23 5.22 11.03 6.05
CA GLU A 23 3.81 10.91 6.44
C GLU A 23 3.40 9.49 6.86
N MET A 24 4.20 8.45 6.58
CA MET A 24 3.75 7.06 6.78
C MET A 24 3.32 6.72 8.21
N GLU A 25 3.97 7.33 9.22
CA GLU A 25 3.64 7.11 10.62
C GLU A 25 2.32 7.78 11.03
N GLU A 26 1.82 8.75 10.25
CA GLU A 26 0.49 9.34 10.45
C GLU A 26 -0.64 8.37 10.08
N TYR A 27 -0.37 7.41 9.20
CA TYR A 27 -1.33 6.36 8.81
C TYR A 27 -1.21 5.11 9.67
N LEU A 28 0.02 4.70 10.01
CA LEU A 28 0.27 3.50 10.81
C LEU A 28 0.09 3.73 12.31
N GLY A 29 0.33 4.95 12.78
CA GLY A 29 0.43 5.27 14.20
C GLY A 29 1.81 5.01 14.80
N CYS A 30 1.96 5.36 16.06
CA CYS A 30 3.20 5.20 16.85
C CYS A 30 2.95 4.26 18.04
N VAL A 31 3.89 3.35 18.31
CA VAL A 31 3.83 2.49 19.51
C VAL A 31 4.28 3.31 20.72
N ASP A 32 3.47 3.32 21.79
CA ASP A 32 3.66 4.14 22.99
C ASP A 32 3.86 5.64 22.70
N GLY A 33 3.25 6.14 21.62
CA GLY A 33 3.41 7.53 21.18
C GLY A 33 4.82 7.88 20.70
N ARG A 34 5.70 6.88 20.48
CA ARG A 34 7.09 7.08 20.05
C ARG A 34 7.27 6.73 18.59
N LYS A 35 7.97 7.60 17.86
CA LYS A 35 8.39 7.34 16.47
C LYS A 35 9.34 6.14 16.42
N SER A 36 9.30 5.40 15.32
CA SER A 36 10.16 4.23 15.13
C SER A 36 11.62 4.65 14.93
N ARG A 37 12.50 4.17 15.83
CA ARG A 37 13.95 4.36 15.73
C ARG A 37 14.56 3.66 14.50
N ALA A 38 13.96 2.56 14.06
CA ALA A 38 14.46 1.76 12.94
C ALA A 38 14.00 2.27 11.57
N LYS A 39 12.98 3.15 11.51
CA LYS A 39 12.37 3.65 10.26
C LYS A 39 13.42 4.13 9.25
N ALA A 40 14.33 5.00 9.68
CA ALA A 40 15.32 5.59 8.80
C ALA A 40 16.28 4.56 8.18
N ILE A 41 16.73 3.56 8.97
CA ILE A 41 17.64 2.51 8.49
C ILE A 41 16.91 1.58 7.51
N ILE A 42 15.68 1.17 7.86
CA ILE A 42 14.88 0.27 7.01
C ILE A 42 14.56 0.94 5.66
N LEU A 43 14.12 2.20 5.67
CA LEU A 43 13.82 2.94 4.44
C LEU A 43 15.06 3.22 3.59
N ARG A 44 16.20 3.50 4.23
CA ARG A 44 17.48 3.64 3.52
C ARG A 44 17.86 2.34 2.80
N ASN A 45 17.54 1.19 3.39
CA ASN A 45 17.88 -0.11 2.82
C ASN A 45 16.90 -0.55 1.74
N ASN A 46 15.58 -0.42 1.96
CA ASN A 46 14.57 -0.88 1.00
C ASN A 46 14.28 0.10 -0.14
N LYS A 47 14.75 1.36 -0.04
CA LYS A 47 14.61 2.41 -1.07
C LYS A 47 13.17 2.82 -1.42
N ILE A 48 12.18 2.42 -0.63
CA ILE A 48 10.80 2.82 -0.85
C ILE A 48 10.65 4.30 -0.51
N ILE A 49 10.16 5.09 -1.46
CA ILE A 49 9.91 6.53 -1.29
C ILE A 49 8.41 6.84 -1.14
N ASN A 50 7.55 6.01 -1.73
CA ASN A 50 6.09 6.15 -1.72
C ASN A 50 5.40 4.79 -1.50
N ARG A 51 4.24 4.81 -0.86
CA ARG A 51 3.39 3.64 -0.58
C ARG A 51 1.92 4.03 -0.53
N TYR A 52 1.03 3.04 -0.48
CA TYR A 52 -0.41 3.24 -0.45
C TYR A 52 -1.01 2.40 0.68
N TYR A 53 -1.98 2.96 1.39
CA TYR A 53 -2.65 2.30 2.52
C TYR A 53 -4.16 2.27 2.28
N SER A 54 -4.80 1.13 2.53
CA SER A 54 -6.25 1.02 2.61
C SER A 54 -6.79 1.50 3.97
N ARG A 55 -6.24 2.61 4.47
CA ARG A 55 -6.51 3.21 5.78
C ARG A 55 -6.36 4.73 5.73
N ASP A 56 -7.14 5.47 6.49
CA ASP A 56 -6.97 6.91 6.70
C ASP A 56 -6.05 7.24 7.90
N LYS A 57 -5.79 8.54 8.12
CA LYS A 57 -4.94 9.02 9.23
C LYS A 57 -5.62 8.90 10.61
N GLN A 58 -6.94 8.72 10.64
CA GLN A 58 -7.71 8.46 11.87
C GLN A 58 -7.70 6.98 12.25
N GLY A 59 -7.20 6.14 11.34
CA GLY A 59 -7.03 4.73 11.55
C GLY A 59 -8.19 3.87 11.05
N ASN A 60 -9.14 4.43 10.32
CA ASN A 60 -10.25 3.69 9.73
C ASN A 60 -9.82 3.02 8.43
N SER A 61 -10.30 1.80 8.17
CA SER A 61 -10.06 1.14 6.89
C SER A 61 -10.90 1.76 5.79
N THR A 62 -10.30 2.03 4.62
CA THR A 62 -11.00 2.55 3.45
C THR A 62 -11.48 1.44 2.51
N HIS A 63 -10.77 0.30 2.48
CA HIS A 63 -11.08 -0.85 1.63
C HIS A 63 -10.72 -2.15 2.35
N THR A 64 -11.58 -3.14 2.21
CA THR A 64 -11.25 -4.54 2.49
C THR A 64 -10.39 -5.14 1.37
N ASN A 65 -9.72 -6.26 1.65
CA ASN A 65 -8.96 -6.96 0.62
C ASN A 65 -9.82 -7.35 -0.59
N ALA A 66 -11.06 -7.79 -0.36
CA ALA A 66 -12.01 -8.13 -1.43
C ALA A 66 -12.35 -6.92 -2.31
N GLN A 67 -12.53 -5.75 -1.71
CA GLN A 67 -12.78 -4.50 -2.44
C GLN A 67 -11.55 -4.08 -3.26
N LEU A 68 -10.32 -4.19 -2.72
CA LEU A 68 -9.10 -3.89 -3.48
C LEU A 68 -8.98 -4.77 -4.73
N THR A 69 -9.26 -6.06 -4.60
CA THR A 69 -9.24 -6.99 -5.74
C THR A 69 -10.34 -6.66 -6.74
N LEU A 70 -11.55 -6.33 -6.28
CA LEU A 70 -12.65 -5.92 -7.15
C LEU A 70 -12.28 -4.70 -8.00
N GLU A 71 -11.70 -3.66 -7.40
CA GLU A 71 -11.29 -2.46 -8.14
C GLU A 71 -10.17 -2.76 -9.14
N ALA A 72 -9.24 -3.66 -8.82
CA ALA A 72 -8.22 -4.11 -9.77
C ALA A 72 -8.81 -4.89 -10.96
N ILE A 73 -9.88 -5.67 -10.76
CA ILE A 73 -10.56 -6.42 -11.84
C ILE A 73 -11.38 -5.48 -12.75
N LYS A 74 -11.94 -4.39 -12.21
CA LYS A 74 -12.68 -3.39 -12.99
C LYS A 74 -11.78 -2.56 -13.92
N GLY A 75 -10.54 -2.29 -13.47
CA GLY A 75 -9.50 -1.58 -14.22
C GLY A 75 -8.96 -2.37 -15.40
#